data_AF-A0A1E8B685-F1
#
_entry.id   AF-A0A1E8B685-F1
#
_cell.length_a   1.000
_cell.length_b   1.000
_cell.length_c   1.000
_cell.angle_alpha   90.00
_cell.angle_beta   90.00
_cell.angle_gamma   90.00
#
_symmetry.space_group_name_H-M   'P 1'
#
loop_
_entity.id
_entity.type
_entity.pdbx_description
1 polymer ?
#
loop_
_entity_poly.entity_id
_entity_poly.type
_entity_poly.pdbx_seq_one_letter_code
_entity_poly.pdbx_strand_id
1 'polypeptide(L)'
;MSPIMLVEGANTPTIALTQEQHNATKAVYRQWLFDKTGKKVGGKVDWKSVSPKEIQELTGKMFDVANVPRLARQEYYRAFNQYNFRE
;
A
#
# COMPACT_ATOMS: atom_id res chain seq x y z
N MET A 1 -18.26 -5.41 -12.43
CA MET A 1 -16.89 -4.98 -12.13
C MET A 1 -16.96 -3.56 -11.59
N SER A 2 -16.74 -3.36 -10.30
CA SER A 2 -16.69 -2.01 -9.72
C SER A 2 -15.36 -1.36 -10.10
N PRO A 3 -15.34 -0.14 -10.65
CA PRO A 3 -14.10 0.52 -11.04
C PRO A 3 -13.27 0.87 -9.79
N ILE A 4 -11.97 0.59 -9.86
CA ILE A 4 -11.00 1.03 -8.86
C ILE A 4 -10.89 2.55 -9.01
N MET A 5 -11.44 3.29 -8.03
CA MET A 5 -11.42 4.75 -8.00
C MET A 5 -10.28 5.22 -7.08
N LEU A 6 -9.51 6.20 -7.54
CA LEU A 6 -8.62 6.95 -6.66
C LEU A 6 -9.49 7.90 -5.85
N VAL A 7 -9.46 7.80 -4.52
CA VAL A 7 -10.23 8.68 -3.63
C VAL A 7 -9.24 9.55 -2.87
N GLU A 8 -9.29 10.86 -3.10
CA GLU A 8 -8.48 11.86 -2.39
C GLU A 8 -9.03 12.15 -0.98
N GLY A 9 -9.13 11.12 -0.15
CA GLY A 9 -9.48 11.31 1.25
C GLY A 9 -8.37 12.05 2.00
N ALA A 10 -8.53 13.37 2.16
CA ALA A 10 -7.74 14.29 3.00
C ALA A 10 -6.28 14.60 2.56
N ASN A 11 -6.03 14.78 1.26
CA ASN A 11 -4.72 15.06 0.63
C ASN A 11 -3.77 13.88 0.52
N THR A 12 -4.14 12.65 0.90
CA THR A 12 -3.27 11.47 0.70
C THR A 12 -3.79 10.57 -0.42
N PRO A 13 -2.95 10.21 -1.40
CA PRO A 13 -3.37 9.39 -2.52
C PRO A 13 -3.73 7.97 -2.05
N THR A 14 -4.92 7.50 -2.44
CA THR A 14 -5.48 6.22 -1.99
C THR A 14 -6.12 5.48 -3.15
N ILE A 15 -5.91 4.16 -3.23
CA ILE A 15 -6.60 3.26 -4.17
C ILE A 15 -7.77 2.60 -3.46
N ALA A 16 -9.00 2.77 -3.97
CA ALA A 16 -10.16 2.07 -3.45
C ALA A 16 -10.14 0.58 -3.84
N LEU A 17 -10.26 -0.30 -2.84
CA LEU A 17 -10.28 -1.75 -3.02
C LEU A 17 -11.64 -2.33 -2.63
N THR A 18 -12.06 -3.40 -3.30
CA THR A 18 -13.16 -4.24 -2.81
C THR A 18 -12.75 -4.93 -1.50
N GLN A 19 -13.72 -5.45 -0.75
CA GLN A 19 -13.45 -6.17 0.50
C GLN A 19 -12.48 -7.35 0.31
N GLU A 20 -12.64 -8.10 -0.78
CA GLU A 20 -11.78 -9.23 -1.11
C GLU A 20 -10.34 -8.78 -1.39
N GLN A 21 -10.16 -7.77 -2.24
CA GLN A 21 -8.85 -7.18 -2.53
C GLN A 21 -8.18 -6.62 -1.28
N HIS A 22 -8.92 -5.91 -0.44
CA HIS A 22 -8.43 -5.40 0.84
C HIS A 22 -8.00 -6.54 1.79
N ASN A 23 -8.75 -7.65 1.84
CA ASN A 23 -8.34 -8.81 2.63
C ASN A 23 -7.05 -9.45 2.10
N ALA A 24 -6.86 -9.50 0.78
CA ALA A 24 -5.64 -9.99 0.16
C ALA A 24 -4.42 -9.10 0.48
N THR A 25 -4.53 -7.78 0.34
CA THR A 25 -3.44 -6.85 0.71
C THR A 25 -3.12 -6.91 2.20
N LYS A 26 -4.15 -7.05 3.05
CA LYS A 26 -4.00 -7.22 4.50
C LYS A 26 -3.22 -8.49 4.86
N ALA A 27 -3.40 -9.59 4.12
CA ALA A 27 -2.62 -10.81 4.34
C ALA A 27 -1.13 -10.59 4.07
N VAL A 28 -0.80 -9.91 2.97
CA VAL A 28 0.59 -9.53 2.63
C VAL A 28 1.20 -8.64 3.72
N TYR A 29 0.48 -7.60 4.15
CA TYR A 29 0.92 -6.73 5.24
C TYR A 29 1.23 -7.50 6.53
N ARG A 30 0.32 -8.40 6.92
CA ARG A 30 0.45 -9.17 8.16
C ARG A 30 1.62 -10.14 8.13
N GLN A 31 1.95 -10.68 6.96
CA GLN A 31 3.14 -11.50 6.81
C GLN A 31 4.40 -10.66 6.97
N TRP A 32 4.49 -9.52 6.27
CA TRP A 32 5.61 -8.59 6.43
C TRP A 32 5.77 -8.10 7.87
N LEU A 33 4.65 -7.77 8.55
CA LEU A 33 4.66 -7.37 9.96
C LEU A 33 5.19 -8.48 10.87
N PHE A 34 4.81 -9.73 10.58
CA PHE A 34 5.34 -10.88 11.30
C PHE A 34 6.84 -11.06 11.07
N ASP A 35 7.31 -10.94 9.83
CA ASP A 35 8.73 -11.04 9.51
C ASP A 35 9.56 -9.95 10.22
N LYS A 36 8.97 -8.76 10.44
CA LYS A 36 9.60 -7.66 11.16
C LYS A 36 9.55 -7.75 12.69
N THR A 37 8.48 -8.32 13.23
CA THR A 37 8.16 -8.14 14.66
C THR A 37 7.84 -9.43 15.40
N GLY A 38 7.77 -10.57 14.70
CA GLY A 38 7.26 -11.84 15.22
C GLY A 38 5.75 -11.86 15.47
N LYS A 39 5.01 -10.80 15.09
CA LYS A 39 3.55 -10.69 15.32
C LYS A 39 2.81 -10.36 14.05
N LYS A 40 1.71 -11.06 13.78
CA LYS A 40 0.82 -10.77 12.64
C LYS A 40 -0.09 -9.56 12.88
N VAL A 41 -0.28 -9.14 14.13
CA VAL A 41 -1.11 -7.98 14.52
C VAL A 41 -0.48 -7.31 15.74
N GLY A 42 -0.51 -5.97 15.81
CA GLY A 42 -0.02 -5.22 16.97
C GLY A 42 1.50 -5.25 17.18
N GLY A 43 2.26 -5.73 16.19
CA GLY A 43 3.72 -5.62 16.17
C GLY A 43 4.15 -4.15 16.08
N LYS A 44 5.11 -3.74 16.91
CA LYS A 44 5.72 -2.41 16.83
C LYS A 44 6.88 -2.48 15.84
N VAL A 45 6.75 -1.79 14.71
CA VAL A 45 7.81 -1.70 13.70
C VAL A 45 8.81 -0.62 14.13
N ASP A 46 10.10 -0.96 14.13
CA ASP A 46 11.15 0.05 14.19
C ASP A 46 11.32 0.69 12.80
N TRP A 47 10.67 1.83 12.60
CA TRP A 47 10.67 2.54 11.32
C TRP A 47 12.06 3.03 10.87
N LYS A 48 13.02 3.20 11.79
CA LYS A 48 14.39 3.59 11.41
C LYS A 48 15.14 2.46 10.69
N SER A 49 14.74 1.21 10.93
CA SER A 49 15.31 0.02 10.28
C SER A 49 14.68 -0.29 8.91
N VAL A 50 13.58 0.38 8.56
CA VAL A 50 12.83 0.09 7.33
C VAL A 50 13.21 1.09 6.25
N SER A 51 13.77 0.59 5.15
CA SER A 51 14.18 1.44 4.03
C SER A 51 12.99 1.88 3.16
N PRO A 52 13.09 3.02 2.45
CA PRO A 52 12.07 3.42 1.47
C PRO A 52 11.83 2.36 0.39
N LYS A 53 12.91 1.70 -0.07
CA LYS A 53 12.84 0.61 -1.07
C LYS A 53 11.98 -0.54 -0.57
N GLU A 54 12.16 -0.94 0.69
CA GLU A 54 11.38 -2.03 1.28
C GLU A 54 9.88 -1.71 1.33
N ILE A 55 9.50 -0.49 1.70
CA ILE A 55 8.09 -0.08 1.68
C ILE A 55 7.54 -0.06 0.25
N GLN A 56 8.32 0.40 -0.74
CA GLN A 56 7.89 0.36 -2.13
C GLN A 56 7.68 -1.07 -2.63
N GLU A 57 8.57 -2.00 -2.29
CA GLU A 57 8.43 -3.42 -2.63
C GLU A 57 7.21 -4.05 -1.94
N LEU A 58 6.97 -3.72 -0.67
CA LEU A 58 5.79 -4.16 0.06
C LEU A 58 4.50 -3.66 -0.61
N THR A 59 4.43 -2.37 -0.94
CA THR A 59 3.29 -1.79 -1.66
C THR A 59 3.10 -2.43 -3.04
N GLY A 60 4.19 -2.73 -3.75
CA GLY A 60 4.15 -3.49 -5.01
C GLY A 60 3.47 -4.85 -4.86
N LYS A 61 3.90 -5.64 -3.87
CA LYS A 61 3.28 -6.94 -3.55
C LYS A 61 1.79 -6.82 -3.21
N MET A 62 1.39 -5.77 -2.49
CA MET A 62 -0.01 -5.50 -2.20
C MET A 62 -0.81 -5.19 -3.47
N PHE A 63 -0.28 -4.36 -4.37
CA PHE A 63 -0.92 -4.07 -5.64
C PHE A 63 -1.03 -5.30 -6.55
N ASP A 64 -0.06 -6.20 -6.50
CA ASP A 64 -0.10 -7.47 -7.22
C ASP A 64 -1.23 -8.37 -6.73
N VAL A 65 -1.32 -8.65 -5.42
CA VAL A 65 -2.38 -9.53 -4.89
C VAL A 65 -3.78 -8.93 -4.98
N ALA A 66 -3.89 -7.59 -5.00
CA ALA A 66 -5.16 -6.90 -5.24
C ALA A 66 -5.52 -6.79 -6.73
N ASN A 67 -4.68 -7.27 -7.64
CA ASN A 67 -4.85 -7.13 -9.09
C ASN A 67 -5.08 -5.66 -9.51
N VAL A 68 -4.36 -4.72 -8.89
CA VAL A 68 -4.50 -3.29 -9.22
C VAL A 68 -4.03 -3.05 -10.66
N PRO A 69 -4.86 -2.50 -11.56
CA PRO A 69 -4.49 -2.22 -12.93
C PRO A 69 -3.27 -1.31 -13.03
N ARG A 70 -2.43 -1.54 -14.04
CA ARG A 70 -1.21 -0.75 -14.27
C ARG A 70 -1.45 0.76 -14.28
N LEU A 71 -2.52 1.21 -14.94
CA LEU A 71 -2.87 2.63 -15.00
C LEU A 71 -3.17 3.21 -13.61
N ALA A 72 -3.93 2.49 -12.78
CA ALA A 72 -4.22 2.93 -11.41
C ALA A 72 -2.96 2.99 -10.53
N ARG A 73 -1.98 2.09 -10.74
CA ARG A 73 -0.68 2.17 -10.06
C ARG A 73 0.12 3.40 -10.48
N GLN A 74 0.16 3.69 -11.78
CA GLN A 74 0.87 4.86 -12.31
C GLN A 74 0.29 6.16 -11.75
N GLU A 75 -1.04 6.27 -11.74
CA GLU A 75 -1.75 7.41 -11.17
C GLU A 75 -1.52 7.55 -9.67
N TYR A 76 -1.54 6.44 -8.92
CA TYR A 76 -1.17 6.43 -7.51
C TYR A 76 0.24 6.98 -7.27
N TYR A 77 1.24 6.50 -8.01
CA TYR A 77 2.62 6.98 -7.84
C TYR A 77 2.80 8.43 -8.28
N ARG A 78 2.07 8.90 -9.30
CA ARG A 78 2.04 10.31 -9.69
C ARG A 78 1.55 11.17 -8.53
N ALA A 79 0.40 10.83 -7.97
CA ALA A 79 -0.19 11.56 -6.84
C ALA A 79 0.65 11.44 -5.56
N PHE A 80 1.28 10.29 -5.32
CA PHE A 80 2.20 10.06 -4.19
C PHE A 80 3.44 10.96 -4.28
N ASN A 81 4.04 11.08 -5.46
CA ASN A 81 5.17 11.97 -5.66
C ASN A 81 4.75 13.43 -5.50
N GLN A 82 3.62 13.84 -6.07
CA GLN A 82 3.07 15.20 -5.88
C GLN A 82 2.83 15.52 -4.40
N TYR A 83 2.31 14.57 -3.62
CA TYR A 83 2.09 14.76 -2.19
C TYR A 83 3.40 14.96 -1.41
N ASN A 84 4.43 14.14 -1.69
CA ASN A 84 5.69 14.17 -0.95
C ASN A 84 6.60 15.34 -1.34
N PHE A 85 6.47 15.87 -2.56
CA PHE A 85 7.32 16.92 -3.11
C PHE A 85 6.55 18.20 -3.43
N ARG A 86 5.41 18.43 -2.77
CA ARG A 86 4.72 19.73 -2.83
C ARG A 86 5.56 20.80 -2.12
N GLU A 87 5.65 21.98 -2.74
CA GLU A 87 6.24 23.19 -2.13
C GLU A 87 5.38 23.71 -0.97
#